data_AF-A0A950MHJ5-F1
#
_entry.id   AF-A0A950MHJ5-F1
#
_cell.length_a   1.000
_cell.length_b   1.000
_cell.length_c   1.000
_cell.angle_alpha   90.00
_cell.angle_beta   90.00
_cell.angle_gamma   90.00
#
_symmetry.space_group_name_H-M   'P 1'
#
loop_
_entity.id
_entity.type
_entity.pdbx_description
1 polymer ?
#
loop_
_entity_poly.entity_id
_entity_poly.type
_entity_poly.pdbx_seq_one_letter_code
_entity_poly.pdbx_strand_id
1 'polypeptide(L)'
;MQRLRLLWQEMRQTVIAEFPPPAAMPSDVQEVLTQVEERYVTDAYHSLSIEGYRVTPELIEQVRNGQWQPDGEDVKARDAMAAKGYFEAHTKVKDYIEQTLKTSPSSWPLSDALTTWYRAMFSPSVTAGILRPSDLAGWRNDQVFIRGALHVPLAKEAVRECMPVFFELLASEPHPAVRAVLGHFFFVYIHPYMDGNGRLARFIFNAMLVTGGYVWTIVPLQQRQAYMETLEQASSYRNVQPLAKYFAGLVREQTATPLPRHASAK
;
A
#
# COMPACT_ATOMS: atom_id res chain seq x y z
N MET A 1 -21.56 -0.95 8.00
CA MET A 1 -21.89 -1.28 6.59
C MET A 1 -22.41 -0.09 5.78
N GLN A 2 -23.65 0.37 5.98
CA GLN A 2 -24.24 1.47 5.18
C GLN A 2 -23.42 2.76 5.22
N ARG A 3 -22.87 3.14 6.37
CA ARG A 3 -21.99 4.30 6.52
C ARG A 3 -20.77 4.25 5.59
N LEU A 4 -20.15 3.08 5.42
CA LEU A 4 -18.96 2.93 4.55
C LEU A 4 -19.31 3.20 3.09
N ARG A 5 -20.46 2.67 2.63
CA ARG A 5 -20.98 2.89 1.27
C ARG A 5 -21.34 4.36 1.03
N LEU A 6 -21.99 5.00 2.00
CA LEU A 6 -22.34 6.42 1.91
C LEU A 6 -21.08 7.30 1.79
N LEU A 7 -20.10 7.10 2.69
CA LEU A 7 -18.84 7.84 2.63
C LEU A 7 -18.11 7.62 1.29
N TRP A 8 -18.11 6.39 0.77
CA TRP A 8 -17.52 6.11 -0.54
C TRP A 8 -18.18 6.94 -1.65
N GLN A 9 -19.52 6.93 -1.71
CA GLN A 9 -20.28 7.67 -2.73
C GLN A 9 -20.10 9.18 -2.61
N GLU A 10 -20.09 9.72 -1.38
CA GLU A 10 -19.86 11.15 -1.11
C GLU A 10 -18.46 11.58 -1.57
N MET A 11 -17.43 10.76 -1.32
CA MET A 11 -16.04 11.08 -1.63
C MET A 11 -15.66 10.86 -3.09
N ARG A 12 -16.40 10.00 -3.80
CA ARG A 12 -16.11 9.59 -5.19
C ARG A 12 -15.96 10.76 -6.14
N GLN A 13 -16.93 11.67 -6.17
CA GLN A 13 -16.92 12.79 -7.13
C GLN A 13 -15.76 13.76 -6.88
N THR A 14 -15.42 13.98 -5.61
CA THR A 14 -14.25 14.78 -5.22
C THR A 14 -12.96 14.16 -5.74
N VAL A 15 -12.79 12.85 -5.67
CA VAL A 15 -11.59 12.20 -6.24
C VAL A 15 -11.53 12.39 -7.76
N ILE A 16 -12.64 12.17 -8.45
CA ILE A 16 -12.71 12.33 -9.92
C ILE A 16 -12.33 13.74 -10.35
N ALA A 17 -12.80 14.76 -9.61
CA ALA A 17 -12.52 16.16 -9.93
C ALA A 17 -11.04 16.57 -9.78
N GLU A 18 -10.30 15.89 -8.90
CA GLU A 18 -8.92 16.30 -8.54
C GLU A 18 -7.83 15.46 -9.24
N PHE A 19 -8.16 14.24 -9.65
CA PHE A 19 -7.19 13.31 -10.24
C PHE A 19 -7.04 13.50 -11.75
N PRO A 20 -5.82 13.40 -12.31
CA PRO A 20 -5.65 13.40 -13.75
C PRO A 20 -6.36 12.21 -14.40
N PRO A 21 -6.84 12.33 -15.65
CA PRO A 21 -7.37 11.19 -16.39
C PRO A 21 -6.29 10.09 -16.53
N PRO A 22 -6.69 8.81 -16.53
CA PRO A 22 -5.74 7.72 -16.73
C PRO A 22 -5.14 7.77 -18.13
N ALA A 23 -3.90 7.29 -18.28
CA ALA A 23 -3.36 7.03 -19.61
C ALA A 23 -4.09 5.85 -20.25
N ALA A 24 -3.82 5.62 -21.54
CA ALA A 24 -4.28 4.40 -22.19
C ALA A 24 -3.77 3.17 -21.42
N MET A 25 -4.61 2.13 -21.33
CA MET A 25 -4.21 0.89 -20.70
C MET A 25 -2.94 0.35 -21.36
N PRO A 26 -1.96 -0.13 -20.58
CA PRO A 26 -0.70 -0.60 -21.15
C PRO A 26 -0.93 -1.77 -22.08
N SER A 27 -0.37 -1.71 -23.30
CA SER A 27 -0.39 -2.83 -24.24
C SER A 27 0.68 -3.88 -23.94
N ASP A 28 1.77 -3.49 -23.27
CA ASP A 28 2.86 -4.36 -22.88
C ASP A 28 2.91 -4.52 -21.35
N VAL A 29 2.42 -5.66 -20.88
CA VAL A 29 2.43 -6.00 -19.44
C VAL A 29 3.86 -6.11 -18.89
N GLN A 30 4.81 -6.57 -19.71
CA GLN A 30 6.19 -6.75 -19.28
C GLN A 30 6.89 -5.40 -19.08
N GLU A 31 6.60 -4.43 -19.94
CA GLU A 31 7.09 -3.06 -19.79
C GLU A 31 6.60 -2.44 -18.47
N VAL A 32 5.31 -2.60 -18.16
CA VAL A 32 4.71 -2.13 -16.90
C VAL A 32 5.41 -2.74 -15.69
N LEU A 33 5.58 -4.06 -15.67
CA LEU A 33 6.23 -4.75 -14.56
C LEU A 33 7.70 -4.34 -14.41
N THR A 34 8.37 -4.01 -15.52
CA THR A 34 9.73 -3.48 -15.50
C THR A 34 9.75 -2.09 -14.85
N GLN A 35 8.84 -1.19 -15.23
CA GLN A 35 8.75 0.14 -14.62
C GLN A 35 8.43 0.10 -13.12
N VAL A 36 7.57 -0.85 -12.68
CA VAL A 36 7.31 -1.11 -11.26
C VAL A 36 8.60 -1.55 -10.56
N GLU A 37 9.31 -2.50 -11.15
CA GLU A 37 10.54 -3.07 -10.59
C GLU A 37 11.69 -2.05 -10.49
N GLU A 38 11.79 -1.12 -11.44
CA GLU A 38 12.77 -0.04 -11.42
C GLU A 38 12.55 0.96 -10.26
N ARG A 39 11.32 1.03 -9.74
CA ARG A 39 10.93 1.92 -8.63
C ARG A 39 11.04 1.26 -7.26
N TYR A 40 11.27 -0.06 -7.22
CA TYR A 40 11.18 -0.86 -6.00
C TYR A 40 12.08 -0.36 -4.85
N VAL A 41 13.36 -0.09 -5.11
CA VAL A 41 14.30 0.28 -4.03
C VAL A 41 13.88 1.60 -3.37
N THR A 42 13.52 2.60 -4.18
CA THR A 42 13.02 3.90 -3.72
C THR A 42 11.67 3.76 -3.01
N ASP A 43 10.76 2.94 -3.53
CA ASP A 43 9.47 2.65 -2.90
C ASP A 43 9.65 2.01 -1.51
N ALA A 44 10.44 0.94 -1.43
CA ALA A 44 10.72 0.22 -0.20
C ALA A 44 11.37 1.14 0.84
N TYR A 45 12.37 1.93 0.45
CA TYR A 45 13.03 2.87 1.36
C TYR A 45 12.03 3.85 1.99
N HIS A 46 11.24 4.54 1.17
CA HIS A 46 10.29 5.52 1.68
C HIS A 46 9.14 4.88 2.46
N SER A 47 8.58 3.80 1.94
CA SER A 47 7.44 3.10 2.56
C SER A 47 7.81 2.50 3.91
N LEU A 48 8.99 1.89 4.06
CA LEU A 48 9.45 1.36 5.35
C LEU A 48 9.80 2.49 6.33
N SER A 49 10.49 3.53 5.84
CA SER A 49 10.90 4.65 6.70
C SER A 49 9.71 5.46 7.23
N ILE A 50 8.61 5.56 6.48
CA ILE A 50 7.37 6.22 6.94
C ILE A 50 6.80 5.53 8.19
N GLU A 51 6.94 4.20 8.27
CA GLU A 51 6.53 3.39 9.43
C GLU A 51 7.58 3.37 10.56
N GLY A 52 8.72 4.04 10.36
CA GLY A 52 9.78 4.18 11.37
C GLY A 52 10.84 3.08 11.37
N TYR A 53 10.87 2.21 10.37
CA TYR A 53 11.98 1.26 10.18
C TYR A 53 13.25 2.00 9.74
N ARG A 54 14.42 1.53 10.18
CA ARG A 54 15.72 2.11 9.81
C ARG A 54 16.37 1.25 8.73
N VAL A 55 16.00 1.51 7.48
CA VAL A 55 16.52 0.78 6.32
C VAL A 55 17.35 1.69 5.42
N THR A 56 18.33 1.12 4.74
CA THR A 56 19.13 1.80 3.72
C THR A 56 18.86 1.17 2.34
N PRO A 57 19.08 1.90 1.24
CA PRO A 57 18.98 1.33 -0.10
C PRO A 57 19.87 0.08 -0.29
N GLU A 58 21.06 0.07 0.29
CA GLU A 58 22.01 -1.06 0.21
C GLU A 58 21.43 -2.31 0.88
N LEU A 59 20.84 -2.17 2.07
CA LEU A 59 20.15 -3.29 2.73
C LEU A 59 19.00 -3.81 1.89
N ILE A 60 18.20 -2.92 1.30
CA ILE A 60 17.05 -3.29 0.46
C ILE A 60 17.53 -4.04 -0.79
N GLU A 61 18.63 -3.63 -1.41
CA GLU A 61 19.22 -4.34 -2.54
C GLU A 61 19.82 -5.68 -2.16
N GLN A 62 20.53 -5.78 -1.04
CA GLN A 62 21.06 -7.05 -0.53
C GLN A 62 19.93 -8.06 -0.28
N VAL A 63 18.83 -7.61 0.31
CA VAL A 63 17.63 -8.42 0.52
C VAL A 63 17.02 -8.86 -0.81
N ARG A 64 16.83 -7.93 -1.75
CA ARG A 64 16.26 -8.20 -3.08
C ARG A 64 17.07 -9.24 -3.85
N ASN A 65 18.39 -9.18 -3.75
CA ASN A 65 19.32 -10.07 -4.46
C ASN A 65 19.58 -11.38 -3.69
N GLY A 66 18.95 -11.60 -2.53
CA GLY A 66 19.17 -12.78 -1.69
C GLY A 66 20.57 -12.86 -1.07
N GLN A 67 21.31 -11.75 -1.07
CA GLN A 67 22.68 -11.64 -0.58
C GLN A 67 22.78 -11.22 0.88
N TRP A 68 21.66 -10.85 1.51
CA TRP A 68 21.65 -10.47 2.91
C TRP A 68 21.97 -11.67 3.81
N GLN A 69 23.04 -11.54 4.61
CA GLN A 69 23.43 -12.49 5.65
C GLN A 69 23.30 -11.83 7.03
N PRO A 70 22.61 -12.46 8.00
CA PRO A 70 22.50 -11.93 9.35
C PRO A 70 23.79 -12.13 10.16
N ASP A 71 24.55 -11.06 10.39
CA ASP A 71 25.68 -11.05 11.34
C ASP A 71 25.36 -10.14 12.55
N GLY A 72 24.85 -10.71 13.64
CA GLY A 72 24.79 -10.10 14.97
C GLY A 72 23.74 -8.99 15.26
N GLU A 73 23.33 -8.96 16.53
CA GLU A 73 22.40 -8.09 17.29
C GLU A 73 20.95 -7.82 16.77
N ASP A 74 19.99 -8.11 17.66
CA ASP A 74 18.53 -8.22 17.47
C ASP A 74 17.82 -7.01 16.83
N VAL A 75 18.37 -5.79 16.92
CA VAL A 75 17.74 -4.59 16.35
C VAL A 75 17.90 -4.55 14.83
N LYS A 76 19.03 -5.01 14.29
CA LYS A 76 19.22 -5.15 12.83
C LYS A 76 18.32 -6.22 12.24
N ALA A 77 17.93 -7.22 13.04
CA ALA A 77 17.06 -8.30 12.59
C ALA A 77 15.64 -7.80 12.28
N ARG A 78 15.04 -6.93 13.09
CA ARG A 78 13.69 -6.41 12.84
C ARG A 78 13.61 -5.59 11.55
N ASP A 79 14.51 -4.62 11.38
CA ASP A 79 14.53 -3.76 10.18
C ASP A 79 14.82 -4.58 8.91
N ALA A 80 15.74 -5.54 8.99
CA ALA A 80 16.02 -6.45 7.87
C ALA A 80 14.85 -7.39 7.57
N MET A 81 14.15 -7.92 8.58
CA MET A 81 12.96 -8.74 8.37
C MET A 81 11.82 -7.92 7.77
N ALA A 82 11.69 -6.64 8.13
CA ALA A 82 10.73 -5.74 7.51
C ALA A 82 11.08 -5.45 6.04
N ALA A 83 12.36 -5.22 5.72
CA ALA A 83 12.81 -5.08 4.33
C ALA A 83 12.57 -6.35 3.51
N LYS A 84 12.89 -7.53 4.07
CA LYS A 84 12.66 -8.83 3.44
C LYS A 84 11.18 -9.11 3.22
N GLY A 85 10.35 -8.86 4.23
CA GLY A 85 8.91 -9.02 4.10
C GLY A 85 8.31 -8.06 3.08
N TYR A 86 8.77 -6.81 3.05
CA TYR A 86 8.34 -5.84 2.04
C TYR A 86 8.68 -6.30 0.62
N PHE A 87 9.87 -6.86 0.41
CA PHE A 87 10.26 -7.47 -0.87
C PHE A 87 9.32 -8.62 -1.26
N GLU A 88 9.12 -9.58 -0.35
CA GLU A 88 8.27 -10.75 -0.60
C GLU A 88 6.82 -10.33 -0.91
N ALA A 89 6.28 -9.35 -0.18
CA ALA A 89 4.95 -8.80 -0.45
C ALA A 89 4.90 -8.05 -1.79
N HIS A 90 5.91 -7.24 -2.12
CA HIS A 90 6.01 -6.55 -3.39
C HIS A 90 6.00 -7.52 -4.59
N THR A 91 6.71 -8.65 -4.50
CA THR A 91 6.63 -9.71 -5.51
C THR A 91 5.20 -10.21 -5.70
N LYS A 92 4.45 -10.43 -4.61
CA LYS A 92 3.03 -10.84 -4.70
C LYS A 92 2.09 -9.77 -5.23
N VAL A 93 2.42 -8.50 -5.03
CA VAL A 93 1.69 -7.37 -5.64
C VAL A 93 1.95 -7.33 -7.14
N LYS A 94 3.18 -7.56 -7.59
CA LYS A 94 3.51 -7.67 -9.02
C LYS A 94 2.79 -8.84 -9.68
N ASP A 95 2.77 -10.01 -9.04
CA ASP A 95 2.01 -11.17 -9.52
C ASP A 95 0.53 -10.78 -9.73
N TYR A 96 -0.08 -10.10 -8.75
CA TYR A 96 -1.46 -9.61 -8.87
C TYR A 96 -1.66 -8.61 -10.02
N ILE A 97 -0.74 -7.65 -10.19
CA ILE A 97 -0.80 -6.67 -11.28
C ILE A 97 -0.72 -7.38 -12.63
N GLU A 98 0.25 -8.29 -12.80
CA GLU A 98 0.44 -9.05 -14.03
C GLU A 98 -0.83 -9.81 -14.40
N GLN A 99 -1.40 -10.53 -13.43
CA GLN A 99 -2.60 -11.32 -13.66
C GLN A 99 -3.82 -10.45 -13.95
N THR A 100 -3.97 -9.32 -13.26
CA THR A 100 -5.06 -8.36 -13.50
C THR A 100 -4.98 -7.73 -14.88
N LEU A 101 -3.78 -7.50 -15.41
CA LEU A 101 -3.58 -6.96 -16.76
C LEU A 101 -3.75 -8.01 -17.86
N LYS A 102 -3.42 -9.29 -17.58
CA LYS A 102 -3.56 -10.39 -18.55
C LYS A 102 -4.96 -11.00 -18.60
N THR A 103 -5.72 -10.91 -17.51
CA THR A 103 -7.02 -11.57 -17.35
C THR A 103 -8.12 -10.56 -17.02
N SER A 104 -9.38 -11.01 -16.99
CA SER A 104 -10.45 -10.15 -16.48
C SER A 104 -10.32 -9.96 -14.95
N PRO A 105 -10.66 -8.77 -14.41
CA PRO A 105 -10.51 -8.44 -12.99
C PRO A 105 -11.21 -9.40 -12.01
N SER A 106 -12.23 -10.13 -12.45
CA SER A 106 -12.98 -11.08 -11.63
C SER A 106 -12.21 -12.36 -11.29
N SER A 107 -11.13 -12.66 -11.99
CA SER A 107 -10.34 -13.89 -11.78
C SER A 107 -9.39 -13.81 -10.58
N TRP A 108 -9.09 -12.60 -10.10
CA TRP A 108 -8.10 -12.35 -9.04
C TRP A 108 -8.66 -11.36 -8.01
N PRO A 109 -9.48 -11.81 -7.06
CA PRO A 109 -10.07 -10.92 -6.08
C PRO A 109 -9.00 -10.37 -5.13
N LEU A 110 -9.07 -9.05 -4.85
CA LEU A 110 -8.15 -8.40 -3.92
C LEU A 110 -8.20 -9.02 -2.51
N SER A 111 -9.33 -9.59 -2.08
CA SER A 111 -9.45 -10.25 -0.77
C SER A 111 -8.40 -11.33 -0.54
N ASP A 112 -8.16 -12.14 -1.57
CA ASP A 112 -7.28 -13.30 -1.50
C ASP A 112 -5.82 -12.86 -1.70
N ALA A 113 -5.62 -11.92 -2.64
CA ALA A 113 -4.33 -11.28 -2.87
C ALA A 113 -3.82 -10.58 -1.60
N LEU A 114 -4.66 -9.78 -0.93
CA LEU A 114 -4.28 -9.04 0.26
C LEU A 114 -3.88 -9.95 1.43
N THR A 115 -4.59 -11.06 1.62
CA THR A 115 -4.22 -12.07 2.62
C THR A 115 -2.83 -12.65 2.32
N THR A 116 -2.55 -12.91 1.05
CA THR A 116 -1.26 -13.40 0.58
C THR A 116 -0.15 -12.36 0.77
N TRP A 117 -0.42 -11.10 0.45
CA TRP A 117 0.52 -9.98 0.64
C TRP A 117 0.85 -9.78 2.12
N TYR A 118 -0.15 -9.81 3.01
CA TYR A 118 0.06 -9.69 4.44
C TYR A 118 0.92 -10.82 4.99
N ARG A 119 0.62 -12.07 4.61
CA ARG A 119 1.45 -13.22 5.01
C ARG A 119 2.88 -13.07 4.51
N ALA A 120 3.09 -12.76 3.23
CA ALA A 120 4.42 -12.52 2.67
C ALA A 120 5.17 -11.38 3.41
N MET A 121 4.46 -10.31 3.80
CA MET A 121 5.04 -9.19 4.52
C MET A 121 5.61 -9.55 5.89
N PHE A 122 5.07 -10.57 6.55
CA PHE A 122 5.46 -10.92 7.92
C PHE A 122 6.05 -12.33 8.09
N SER A 123 6.00 -13.18 7.07
CA SER A 123 6.62 -14.52 7.07
C SER A 123 8.12 -14.50 7.45
N PRO A 124 8.94 -13.51 7.02
CA PRO A 124 10.32 -13.40 7.50
C PRO A 124 10.41 -13.18 9.02
N SER A 125 9.53 -12.34 9.57
CA SER A 125 9.47 -12.10 11.03
C SER A 125 9.02 -13.34 11.79
N VAL A 126 8.14 -14.16 11.21
CA VAL A 126 7.75 -15.46 11.78
C VAL A 126 8.91 -16.45 11.76
N THR A 127 9.59 -16.57 10.62
CA THR A 127 10.76 -17.45 10.46
C THR A 127 11.89 -17.08 11.43
N ALA A 128 12.07 -15.78 11.68
CA ALA A 128 13.05 -15.26 12.63
C ALA A 128 12.62 -15.38 14.11
N GLY A 129 11.42 -15.92 14.40
CA GLY A 129 10.90 -16.04 15.77
C GLY A 129 10.44 -14.74 16.42
N ILE A 130 10.37 -13.64 15.66
CA ILE A 130 9.90 -12.32 16.14
C ILE A 130 8.37 -12.32 16.31
N LEU A 131 7.67 -13.02 15.42
CA LEU A 131 6.22 -13.19 15.45
C LEU A 131 5.86 -14.67 15.48
N ARG A 132 4.69 -14.99 16.00
CA ARG A 132 4.13 -16.34 15.93
C ARG A 132 3.30 -16.48 14.66
N PRO A 133 3.19 -17.67 14.06
CA PRO A 133 2.31 -17.90 12.91
C PRO A 133 0.85 -17.50 13.19
N SER A 134 0.38 -17.68 14.43
CA SER A 134 -0.96 -17.28 14.87
C SER A 134 -1.21 -15.77 14.81
N ASP A 135 -0.15 -14.95 14.88
CA ASP A 135 -0.27 -13.49 14.84
C ASP A 135 -0.65 -13.01 13.42
N LEU A 136 -0.49 -13.85 12.39
CA LEU A 136 -0.88 -13.55 11.01
C LEU A 136 -2.28 -14.09 10.63
N ALA A 137 -3.02 -14.64 11.59
CA ALA A 137 -4.30 -15.27 11.35
C ALA A 137 -5.45 -14.24 11.36
N GLY A 138 -6.01 -13.99 10.19
CA GLY A 138 -7.22 -13.17 10.04
C GLY A 138 -6.99 -11.69 10.36
N TRP A 139 -8.06 -11.01 10.76
CA TRP A 139 -8.02 -9.61 11.17
C TRP A 139 -7.60 -9.47 12.62
N ARG A 140 -7.22 -8.25 13.03
CA ARG A 140 -6.86 -7.96 14.41
C ARG A 140 -7.96 -8.36 15.40
N ASN A 141 -7.53 -8.89 16.54
CA ASN A 141 -8.42 -9.29 17.64
C ASN A 141 -8.40 -8.30 18.80
N ASP A 142 -7.73 -7.17 18.65
CA ASP A 142 -7.66 -6.09 19.63
C ASP A 142 -7.87 -4.72 19.00
N GLN A 143 -8.20 -3.75 19.85
CA GLN A 143 -8.34 -2.36 19.42
C GLN A 143 -6.96 -1.74 19.21
N VAL A 144 -6.84 -0.95 18.14
CA VAL A 144 -5.60 -0.26 17.78
C VAL A 144 -5.83 1.24 17.73
N PHE A 145 -4.76 1.99 17.95
CA PHE A 145 -4.75 3.45 17.90
C PHE A 145 -3.59 3.90 17.02
N ILE A 146 -3.85 4.87 16.15
CA ILE A 146 -2.83 5.43 15.27
C ILE A 146 -2.19 6.59 16.03
N ARG A 147 -0.89 6.45 16.35
CA ARG A 147 -0.16 7.47 17.12
C ARG A 147 -0.19 8.82 16.39
N GLY A 148 -0.73 9.84 17.06
CA GLY A 148 -0.77 11.21 16.55
C GLY A 148 -1.95 11.50 15.61
N ALA A 149 -2.86 10.54 15.39
CA ALA A 149 -4.11 10.77 14.67
C ALA A 149 -5.26 11.07 15.65
N LEU A 150 -6.22 11.90 15.27
CA LEU A 150 -7.49 12.02 16.02
C LEU A 150 -8.44 10.88 15.66
N HIS A 151 -8.29 10.34 14.44
CA HIS A 151 -9.05 9.17 14.01
C HIS A 151 -8.74 7.95 14.87
N VAL A 152 -9.79 7.39 15.46
CA VAL A 152 -9.76 6.09 16.10
C VAL A 152 -10.26 5.06 15.09
N PRO A 153 -9.43 4.07 14.70
CA PRO A 153 -9.86 2.97 13.85
C PRO A 153 -11.12 2.28 14.37
N LEU A 154 -11.87 1.65 13.46
CA LEU A 154 -13.13 0.98 13.80
C LEU A 154 -12.97 0.01 14.98
N ALA A 155 -14.05 -0.32 15.69
CA ALA A 155 -13.99 -1.39 16.67
C ALA A 155 -13.58 -2.70 16.00
N LYS A 156 -12.81 -3.56 16.69
CA LYS A 156 -12.33 -4.83 16.14
C LYS A 156 -13.46 -5.73 15.62
N GLU A 157 -14.62 -5.69 16.27
CA GLU A 157 -15.83 -6.43 15.89
C GLU A 157 -16.35 -5.98 14.52
N ALA A 158 -16.27 -4.67 14.24
CA ALA A 158 -16.76 -4.08 13.00
C ALA A 158 -15.85 -4.37 11.79
N VAL A 159 -14.57 -4.76 12.01
CA VAL A 159 -13.63 -5.05 10.92
C VAL A 159 -14.11 -6.21 10.05
N ARG A 160 -14.62 -7.29 10.69
CA ARG A 160 -15.12 -8.49 9.99
C ARG A 160 -16.28 -8.19 9.05
N GLU A 161 -17.10 -7.19 9.39
CA GLU A 161 -18.19 -6.74 8.55
C GLU A 161 -17.68 -5.74 7.49
N CYS A 162 -16.85 -4.77 7.87
CA CYS A 162 -16.46 -3.69 6.96
C CYS A 162 -15.54 -4.15 5.84
N MET A 163 -14.66 -5.14 6.05
CA MET A 163 -13.72 -5.60 5.03
C MET A 163 -14.41 -6.21 3.80
N PRO A 164 -15.41 -7.10 3.91
CA PRO A 164 -16.21 -7.54 2.77
C PRO A 164 -16.82 -6.39 1.96
N VAL A 165 -17.39 -5.37 2.61
CA VAL A 165 -17.97 -4.20 1.91
C VAL A 165 -16.89 -3.36 1.25
N PHE A 166 -15.72 -3.22 1.87
CA PHE A 166 -14.58 -2.56 1.26
C PHE A 166 -14.14 -3.25 -0.05
N PHE A 167 -14.01 -4.58 -0.04
CA PHE A 167 -13.66 -5.33 -1.25
C PHE A 167 -14.73 -5.22 -2.34
N GLU A 168 -16.00 -5.30 -1.98
CA GLU A 168 -17.11 -5.12 -2.92
C GLU A 168 -17.11 -3.72 -3.55
N LEU A 169 -16.99 -2.67 -2.73
CA LEU A 169 -16.94 -1.28 -3.21
C LEU A 169 -15.78 -1.10 -4.18
N LEU A 170 -14.58 -1.59 -3.83
CA LEU A 170 -13.40 -1.47 -4.66
C LEU A 170 -13.54 -2.23 -5.99
N ALA A 171 -14.07 -3.45 -5.96
CA ALA A 171 -14.30 -4.27 -7.15
C ALA A 171 -15.37 -3.67 -8.08
N SER A 172 -16.39 -3.01 -7.50
CA SER A 172 -17.50 -2.39 -8.23
C SER A 172 -17.20 -0.99 -8.77
N GLU A 173 -16.11 -0.34 -8.32
CA GLU A 173 -15.80 1.04 -8.72
C GLU A 173 -15.15 1.07 -10.11
N PRO A 174 -15.81 1.66 -11.13
CA PRO A 174 -15.26 1.68 -12.49
C PRO A 174 -14.12 2.70 -12.66
N HIS A 175 -14.04 3.75 -11.84
CA HIS A 175 -13.07 4.83 -12.05
C HIS A 175 -11.71 4.49 -11.42
N PRO A 176 -10.62 4.35 -12.21
CA PRO A 176 -9.33 3.92 -11.69
C PRO A 176 -8.74 4.80 -10.58
N ALA A 177 -8.81 6.13 -10.71
CA ALA A 177 -8.37 7.04 -9.65
C ALA A 177 -9.15 6.86 -8.34
N VAL A 178 -10.46 6.62 -8.42
CA VAL A 178 -11.31 6.40 -7.23
C VAL A 178 -10.90 5.10 -6.56
N ARG A 179 -10.70 4.02 -7.34
CA ARG A 179 -10.17 2.75 -6.80
C ARG A 179 -8.86 2.96 -6.06
N ALA A 180 -7.92 3.71 -6.64
CA ALA A 180 -6.63 3.95 -6.01
C ALA A 180 -6.76 4.76 -4.71
N VAL A 181 -7.34 5.97 -4.78
CA VAL A 181 -7.39 6.90 -3.65
C VAL A 181 -8.29 6.36 -2.52
N LEU A 182 -9.51 5.92 -2.85
CA LEU A 182 -10.44 5.41 -1.84
C LEU A 182 -10.07 4.00 -1.38
N GLY A 183 -9.48 3.16 -2.25
CA GLY A 183 -8.93 1.87 -1.87
C GLY A 183 -7.84 2.02 -0.80
N HIS A 184 -6.92 2.95 -1.00
CA HIS A 184 -5.93 3.33 0.02
C HIS A 184 -6.59 3.83 1.31
N PHE A 185 -7.43 4.87 1.19
CA PHE A 185 -8.00 5.57 2.34
C PHE A 185 -8.87 4.67 3.21
N PHE A 186 -9.83 3.95 2.62
CA PHE A 186 -10.75 3.12 3.40
C PHE A 186 -10.05 1.93 4.04
N PHE A 187 -8.99 1.41 3.43
CA PHE A 187 -8.19 0.37 4.06
C PHE A 187 -7.51 0.86 5.35
N VAL A 188 -6.85 2.03 5.32
CA VAL A 188 -6.24 2.59 6.54
C VAL A 188 -7.27 3.11 7.55
N TYR A 189 -8.44 3.55 7.08
CA TYR A 189 -9.56 3.98 7.92
C TYR A 189 -10.12 2.80 8.75
N ILE A 190 -10.31 1.63 8.11
CA ILE A 190 -10.75 0.39 8.77
C ILE A 190 -9.63 -0.15 9.67
N HIS A 191 -8.38 -0.09 9.20
CA HIS A 191 -7.17 -0.55 9.89
C HIS A 191 -7.27 -2.02 10.34
N PRO A 192 -7.39 -2.98 9.41
CA PRO A 192 -7.82 -4.34 9.74
C PRO A 192 -6.75 -5.23 10.42
N TYR A 193 -5.47 -4.86 10.37
CA TYR A 193 -4.38 -5.65 10.96
C TYR A 193 -3.75 -4.97 12.18
N MET A 194 -2.98 -5.73 12.97
CA MET A 194 -2.22 -5.20 14.11
C MET A 194 -1.03 -4.32 13.67
N ASP A 195 -0.41 -4.65 12.54
CA ASP A 195 0.68 -3.90 11.89
C ASP A 195 0.59 -4.11 10.36
N GLY A 196 1.27 -3.27 9.58
CA GLY A 196 1.40 -3.38 8.13
C GLY A 196 0.35 -2.59 7.35
N ASN A 197 -0.64 -1.99 8.02
CA ASN A 197 -1.75 -1.31 7.35
C ASN A 197 -1.30 -0.20 6.39
N GLY A 198 -0.35 0.66 6.80
CA GLY A 198 0.17 1.72 5.93
C GLY A 198 0.89 1.18 4.69
N ARG A 199 1.74 0.16 4.86
CA ARG A 199 2.48 -0.50 3.77
C ARG A 199 1.55 -1.18 2.78
N LEU A 200 0.58 -1.96 3.29
CA LEU A 200 -0.43 -2.61 2.46
C LEU A 200 -1.35 -1.59 1.77
N ALA A 201 -1.70 -0.48 2.42
CA ALA A 201 -2.49 0.58 1.78
C ALA A 201 -1.78 1.19 0.58
N ARG A 202 -0.47 1.43 0.69
CA ARG A 202 0.36 1.92 -0.41
C ARG A 202 0.52 0.89 -1.53
N PHE A 203 0.55 -0.40 -1.20
CA PHE A 203 0.47 -1.45 -2.22
C PHE A 203 -0.90 -1.52 -2.90
N ILE A 204 -2.01 -1.41 -2.17
CA ILE A 204 -3.36 -1.32 -2.75
C ILE A 204 -3.45 -0.10 -3.68
N PHE A 205 -3.01 1.07 -3.20
CA PHE A 205 -2.95 2.30 -3.99
C PHE A 205 -2.24 2.07 -5.32
N ASN A 206 -1.02 1.54 -5.28
CA ASN A 206 -0.21 1.34 -6.47
C ASN A 206 -0.72 0.23 -7.39
N ALA A 207 -1.25 -0.87 -6.84
CA ALA A 207 -1.88 -1.90 -7.66
C ALA A 207 -3.08 -1.34 -8.45
N MET A 208 -3.91 -0.50 -7.82
CA MET A 208 -5.05 0.13 -8.49
C MET A 208 -4.63 1.23 -9.48
N LEU A 209 -3.55 1.96 -9.19
CA LEU A 209 -2.96 2.92 -10.14
C LEU A 209 -2.45 2.21 -11.39
N VAL A 210 -1.60 1.21 -11.22
CA VAL A 210 -0.93 0.52 -12.33
C VAL A 210 -1.93 -0.23 -13.21
N THR A 211 -2.85 -0.98 -12.60
CA THR A 211 -3.95 -1.64 -13.33
C THR A 211 -5.00 -0.66 -13.87
N GLY A 212 -4.85 0.62 -13.56
CA GLY A 212 -5.67 1.73 -13.98
C GLY A 212 -5.06 2.63 -15.06
N GLY A 213 -3.84 2.31 -15.54
CA GLY A 213 -3.13 3.14 -16.51
C GLY A 213 -2.36 4.33 -15.92
N TYR A 214 -1.98 4.27 -14.64
CA TYR A 214 -1.09 5.24 -14.01
C TYR A 214 0.25 4.62 -13.62
N VAL A 215 1.25 5.46 -13.36
CA VAL A 215 2.58 5.02 -12.89
C VAL A 215 2.53 4.61 -11.42
N TRP A 216 3.39 3.64 -11.03
CA TRP A 216 3.66 3.35 -9.62
C TRP A 216 4.20 4.61 -8.93
N THR A 217 3.47 5.08 -7.94
CA THR A 217 3.67 6.39 -7.30
C THR A 217 4.07 6.21 -5.84
N ILE A 218 5.19 6.84 -5.48
CA ILE A 218 5.82 6.69 -4.16
C ILE A 218 5.46 7.89 -3.30
N VAL A 219 5.05 7.67 -2.05
CA VAL A 219 4.92 8.74 -1.05
C VAL A 219 6.30 8.99 -0.44
N PRO A 220 6.94 10.17 -0.65
CA PRO A 220 8.27 10.41 -0.12
C PRO A 220 8.25 10.56 1.40
N LEU A 221 9.24 9.99 2.08
CA LEU A 221 9.43 10.11 3.54
C LEU A 221 9.42 11.56 4.00
N GLN A 222 10.03 12.46 3.23
CA GLN A 222 10.12 13.89 3.52
C GLN A 222 8.73 14.55 3.58
N GLN A 223 7.75 13.97 2.89
CA GLN A 223 6.36 14.44 2.87
C GLN A 223 5.46 13.66 3.85
N ARG A 224 6.02 12.83 4.74
CA ARG A 224 5.27 12.04 5.71
C ARG A 224 4.26 12.88 6.49
N GLN A 225 4.67 14.06 6.97
CA GLN A 225 3.80 14.93 7.76
C GLN A 225 2.60 15.41 6.93
N ALA A 226 2.85 15.95 5.72
CA ALA A 226 1.79 16.40 4.81
C ALA A 226 0.83 15.24 4.43
N TYR A 227 1.38 14.06 4.14
CA TYR A 227 0.58 12.86 3.87
C TYR A 227 -0.33 12.49 5.05
N MET A 228 0.20 12.45 6.27
CA MET A 228 -0.60 12.14 7.47
C MET A 228 -1.69 13.19 7.73
N GLU A 229 -1.39 14.47 7.50
CA GLU A 229 -2.39 15.55 7.60
C GLU A 229 -3.53 15.38 6.60
N THR A 230 -3.25 14.96 5.37
CA THR A 230 -4.31 14.69 4.38
C THR A 230 -5.20 13.50 4.77
N LEU A 231 -4.61 12.47 5.40
CA LEU A 231 -5.38 11.34 5.92
C LEU A 231 -6.27 11.76 7.09
N GLU A 232 -5.77 12.61 7.98
CA GLU A 232 -6.52 13.17 9.11
C GLU A 232 -7.72 14.01 8.63
N GLN A 233 -7.55 14.81 7.56
CA GLN A 233 -8.65 15.54 6.92
C GLN A 233 -9.75 14.60 6.42
N ALA A 234 -9.36 13.50 5.77
CA ALA A 234 -10.31 12.53 5.23
C ALA A 234 -11.02 11.72 6.33
N SER A 235 -10.29 11.26 7.35
CA SER A 235 -10.80 10.36 8.39
C SER A 235 -11.66 11.08 9.44
N SER A 236 -11.21 12.24 9.91
CA SER A 236 -11.86 12.97 11.01
C SER A 236 -12.87 14.01 10.53
N TYR A 237 -12.63 14.62 9.37
CA TYR A 237 -13.47 15.70 8.83
C TYR A 237 -14.23 15.33 7.56
N ARG A 238 -14.11 14.08 7.10
CA ARG A 238 -14.72 13.57 5.86
C ARG A 238 -14.31 14.36 4.60
N ASN A 239 -13.22 15.11 4.69
CA ASN A 239 -12.72 15.92 3.59
C ASN A 239 -11.62 15.14 2.86
N VAL A 240 -12.00 14.40 1.82
CA VAL A 240 -11.04 13.62 1.02
C VAL A 240 -10.24 14.48 0.03
N GLN A 241 -10.67 15.72 -0.22
CA GLN A 241 -10.09 16.57 -1.26
C GLN A 241 -8.57 16.78 -1.09
N PRO A 242 -8.03 17.05 0.12
CA PRO A 242 -6.59 17.19 0.32
C PRO A 242 -5.82 15.92 -0.06
N LEU A 243 -6.34 14.74 0.31
CA LEU A 243 -5.71 13.45 -0.02
C LEU A 243 -5.72 13.20 -1.52
N ALA A 244 -6.86 13.47 -2.19
CA ALA A 244 -6.98 13.32 -3.63
C ALA A 244 -6.00 14.25 -4.37
N LYS A 245 -5.93 15.53 -3.96
CA LYS A 245 -4.97 16.52 -4.51
C LYS A 245 -3.52 16.10 -4.28
N TYR A 246 -3.21 15.61 -3.09
CA TYR A 246 -1.87 15.16 -2.72
C TYR A 246 -1.41 14.02 -3.64
N PHE A 247 -2.21 12.96 -3.73
CA PHE A 247 -1.90 11.83 -4.61
C PHE A 247 -1.89 12.22 -6.09
N ALA A 248 -2.81 13.06 -6.56
CA ALA A 248 -2.81 13.57 -7.93
C ALA A 248 -1.54 14.36 -8.25
N GLY A 249 -1.05 15.16 -7.29
CA GLY A 249 0.21 15.88 -7.38
C GLY A 249 1.40 14.94 -7.55
N LEU A 250 1.51 13.92 -6.69
CA LEU A 250 2.58 12.92 -6.77
C LEU A 250 2.53 12.15 -8.10
N VAL A 251 1.35 11.74 -8.56
CA VAL A 251 1.19 11.03 -9.85
C VAL A 251 1.67 11.91 -11.00
N ARG A 252 1.26 13.19 -11.05
CA ARG A 252 1.72 14.11 -12.11
C ARG A 252 3.23 14.30 -12.07
N GLU A 253 3.77 14.58 -10.89
CA GLU A 253 5.20 14.83 -10.69
C GLU A 253 6.03 13.61 -11.12
N GLN A 254 5.68 12.41 -10.64
CA GLN A 254 6.46 11.19 -10.87
C GLN A 254 6.24 10.56 -12.25
N THR A 255 5.20 11.00 -12.97
CA THR A 255 5.03 10.70 -14.39
C THR A 255 5.97 11.56 -15.23
N ALA A 256 6.08 12.86 -14.91
CA ALA A 256 6.95 13.79 -15.63
C ALA A 256 8.44 13.64 -15.28
N THR A 257 8.74 13.37 -14.01
CA THR A 257 10.10 13.24 -13.47
C THR A 257 10.08 12.16 -12.39
N PRO A 258 10.41 10.91 -12.76
CA PRO A 258 10.53 9.83 -11.78
C PRO A 258 11.50 10.21 -10.66
N LEU A 259 11.21 9.76 -9.43
CA LEU A 259 12.15 9.96 -8.33
C LEU A 259 13.52 9.38 -8.68
N PRO A 260 14.63 10.01 -8.23
CA PRO A 260 15.95 9.48 -8.44
C PRO A 260 16.01 8.02 -7.98
N ARG A 261 16.59 7.16 -8.82
CA ARG A 261 16.96 5.82 -8.37
C ARG A 261 18.04 6.00 -7.31
N HIS A 262 17.87 5.37 -6.15
CA HIS A 262 19.01 5.19 -5.26
C HIS A 262 20.04 4.39 -6.06
N ALA A 263 21.20 4.99 -6.32
CA ALA A 263 22.26 4.31 -7.04
C ALA A 263 22.69 3.11 -6.21
N SER A 264 22.64 1.92 -6.80
CA SER A 264 23.29 0.75 -6.24
C SER A 264 24.75 1.12 -5.98
N ALA A 265 25.20 1.06 -4.74
CA ALA A 265 26.62 1.18 -4.43
C ALA A 265 27.33 0.05 -5.21
N LYS A 266 28.17 0.42 -6.18
CA LYS A 266 29.01 -0.52 -6.92
C LYS A 266 29.99 -1.23 -6.00
#